data_AF-A0A925BGZ1-F1
#
_entry.id   AF-A0A925BGZ1-F1
#
_cell.length_a   1.000
_cell.length_b   1.000
_cell.length_c   1.000
_cell.angle_alpha   90.00
_cell.angle_beta   90.00
_cell.angle_gamma   90.00
#
_symmetry.space_group_name_H-M   'P 1'
#
loop_
_entity.id
_entity.type
_entity.pdbx_description
1 polymer ?
#
loop_
_entity_poly.entity_id
_entity_poly.type
_entity_poly.pdbx_seq_one_letter_code
_entity_poly.pdbx_strand_id
1 'polypeptide(L)'
;YQVLLHVVDTAGELVTQGDREPHFGRYPTSAWRPTEAVDDCMTLDLSSPPEQDWRVGIGLYNLVDGARLTLQDSQGESYPDNVLWLPLADEE
;
A
#
# COMPACT_ATOMS: atom_id res chain seq x y z
N TYR A 1 -9.06 -6.21 7.67
CA TYR A 1 -7.68 -5.81 7.39
C TYR A 1 -7.67 -4.38 6.89
N GLN A 2 -6.57 -3.68 7.08
CA GLN A 2 -6.37 -2.32 6.58
C GLN A 2 -5.43 -2.37 5.39
N VAL A 3 -5.72 -1.57 4.36
CA VAL A 3 -4.77 -1.24 3.30
C VAL A 3 -3.86 -0.15 3.86
N LEU A 4 -2.55 -0.36 3.77
CA LEU A 4 -1.57 0.69 3.98
C LEU A 4 -1.19 1.30 2.63
N LEU A 5 -1.11 2.62 2.59
CA LEU A 5 -0.62 3.37 1.45
C LEU A 5 0.36 4.41 1.96
N HIS A 6 1.65 4.16 1.77
CA HIS A 6 2.72 5.00 2.29
C HIS A 6 3.46 5.67 1.14
N VAL A 7 3.83 6.93 1.33
CA VAL A 7 4.77 7.63 0.46
C VAL A 7 6.04 7.86 1.26
N VAL A 8 7.17 7.44 0.72
CA VAL A 8 8.48 7.62 1.32
C VAL A 8 9.42 8.35 0.37
N ASP A 9 10.36 9.10 0.91
CA ASP A 9 11.40 9.76 0.12
C ASP A 9 12.56 8.79 -0.23
N THR A 10 13.60 9.33 -0.87
CA THR A 10 14.81 8.56 -1.22
C THR A 10 15.59 8.01 -0.03
N ALA A 11 15.46 8.60 1.16
CA ALA A 11 16.08 8.13 2.39
C ALA A 11 15.23 7.05 3.09
N GLY A 12 14.01 6.80 2.59
CA GLY A 12 13.03 5.89 3.19
C GLY A 12 12.24 6.53 4.33
N GLU A 13 12.32 7.86 4.50
CA GLU A 13 11.55 8.58 5.50
C GLU A 13 10.11 8.76 5.03
N LEU A 14 9.16 8.64 5.97
CA LEU A 14 7.74 8.75 5.66
C LEU A 14 7.37 10.21 5.34
N VAL A 15 6.86 10.44 4.13
CA VAL A 15 6.37 11.73 3.65
C VAL A 15 4.90 11.91 4.01
N THR A 16 4.07 10.93 3.64
CA THR A 16 2.63 10.91 3.94
C THR A 16 2.13 9.47 3.93
N GLN A 17 0.99 9.22 4.54
CA GLN A 17 0.36 7.90 4.59
C GLN A 17 -1.15 8.00 4.63
N GLY A 18 -1.82 6.91 4.26
CA GLY A 18 -3.26 6.77 4.40
C GLY A 18 -3.65 5.32 4.56
N ASP A 19 -4.00 4.96 5.79
CA ASP A 19 -4.35 3.61 6.17
C ASP A 19 -5.85 3.51 6.40
N ARG A 20 -6.51 2.57 5.72
CA ARG A 20 -7.96 2.36 5.88
C ARG A 20 -8.46 1.04 5.32
N GLU A 21 -9.70 0.73 5.65
CA GLU A 21 -10.37 -0.44 5.11
C GLU A 21 -10.72 -0.18 3.64
N PRO A 22 -10.75 -1.23 2.79
CA PRO A 22 -11.12 -1.09 1.40
C PRO A 22 -12.49 -0.40 1.22
N HIS A 23 -12.59 0.43 0.19
CA HIS A 23 -13.79 1.23 -0.12
C HIS A 23 -14.30 2.05 1.07
N PHE A 24 -13.40 2.59 1.89
CA PHE A 24 -13.76 3.35 3.09
C PHE A 24 -14.63 2.54 4.08
N GLY A 25 -14.33 1.25 4.21
CA GLY A 25 -15.07 0.32 5.08
C GLY A 25 -16.41 -0.17 4.50
N ARG A 26 -16.79 0.25 3.30
CA ARG A 26 -18.04 -0.20 2.65
C ARG A 26 -17.93 -1.61 2.09
N TYR A 27 -16.72 -2.10 1.86
CA TYR A 27 -16.49 -3.44 1.36
C TYR A 27 -15.29 -4.10 2.05
N PRO A 28 -15.46 -4.53 3.32
CA PRO A 28 -14.36 -5.05 4.13
C PRO A 28 -13.81 -6.35 3.56
N THR A 29 -12.54 -6.63 3.84
CA THR A 29 -11.83 -7.83 3.35
C THR A 29 -12.47 -9.16 3.77
N SER A 30 -13.33 -9.17 4.80
CA SER A 30 -14.10 -10.35 5.21
C SER A 30 -15.24 -10.71 4.26
N ALA A 31 -15.65 -9.79 3.40
CA ALA A 31 -16.69 -9.99 2.39
C ALA A 31 -16.13 -10.43 1.02
N TRP A 32 -14.81 -10.41 0.87
CA TRP A 32 -14.14 -10.76 -0.38
C TRP A 32 -14.23 -12.25 -0.62
N ARG A 33 -14.39 -12.63 -1.89
CA ARG A 33 -14.27 -14.02 -2.32
C ARG A 33 -12.80 -14.34 -2.58
N PRO A 34 -12.39 -15.60 -2.36
CA PRO A 34 -11.07 -16.03 -2.80
C PRO A 34 -10.87 -15.71 -4.28
N THR A 35 -9.70 -15.18 -4.63
CA THR A 35 -9.29 -14.78 -6.01
C THR A 35 -10.05 -13.58 -6.62
N GLU A 36 -10.92 -12.92 -5.86
CA GLU A 36 -11.60 -11.71 -6.32
C GLU A 36 -10.61 -10.55 -6.48
N ALA A 37 -10.70 -9.86 -7.62
CA ALA A 37 -10.04 -8.58 -7.83
C ALA A 37 -10.95 -7.45 -7.32
N VAL A 38 -10.43 -6.59 -6.46
CA VAL A 38 -11.16 -5.46 -5.87
C VAL A 38 -10.45 -4.16 -6.28
N ASP A 39 -11.15 -3.33 -7.05
CA ASP A 39 -10.64 -2.03 -7.48
C ASP A 39 -10.99 -0.95 -6.44
N ASP A 40 -10.00 -0.40 -5.75
CA ASP A 40 -10.18 0.70 -4.78
C ASP A 40 -9.33 1.92 -5.15
N CYS A 41 -9.87 3.11 -4.93
CA CYS A 41 -9.22 4.38 -5.20
C CYS A 41 -8.88 5.10 -3.90
N MET A 42 -7.59 5.26 -3.64
CA MET A 42 -7.08 5.95 -2.46
C MET A 42 -6.43 7.28 -2.84
N THR A 43 -6.85 8.36 -2.17
CA THR A 43 -6.23 9.67 -2.30
C THR A 43 -5.37 9.94 -1.08
N LEU A 44 -4.13 10.38 -1.31
CA LEU A 44 -3.26 10.93 -0.29
C LEU A 44 -3.07 12.41 -0.52
N ASP A 45 -3.07 13.16 0.58
CA ASP A 45 -2.68 14.56 0.55
C ASP A 45 -1.15 14.63 0.60
N LEU A 46 -0.59 15.24 -0.44
CA LEU A 46 0.84 15.49 -0.62
C LEU A 46 1.15 16.98 -0.51
N SER A 47 0.38 17.77 0.23
CA SER A 47 0.40 19.25 0.31
C SER A 47 1.79 19.92 0.34
N SER A 48 2.86 19.22 0.70
CA SER A 48 4.23 19.57 0.33
C SER A 48 4.95 18.35 -0.25
N PRO A 49 4.87 18.08 -1.58
CA PRO A 49 5.52 16.91 -2.14
C PRO A 49 7.04 17.11 -2.05
N PRO A 50 7.82 16.05 -1.77
CA PRO A 50 9.26 16.18 -1.74
C PRO A 50 9.77 16.61 -3.12
N GLU A 51 10.77 17.49 -3.13
CA GLU A 51 11.40 17.98 -4.36
C GLU A 51 12.19 16.87 -5.08
N GLN A 52 12.52 15.80 -4.36
CA GLN A 52 13.23 14.61 -4.84
C GLN A 52 12.24 13.48 -5.14
N ASP A 53 12.75 12.42 -5.77
CA ASP A 53 12.01 11.20 -6.00
C ASP A 53 11.38 10.62 -4.72
N TRP A 54 10.17 10.09 -4.85
CA TRP A 54 9.43 9.47 -3.77
C TRP A 54 8.72 8.23 -4.26
N ARG A 55 8.65 7.19 -3.43
CA ARG A 55 8.04 5.91 -3.79
C ARG A 55 6.77 5.69 -3.02
N VAL A 56 5.83 5.01 -3.67
CA VAL A 56 4.57 4.57 -3.06
C VAL A 56 4.69 3.11 -2.66
N GLY A 57 4.39 2.81 -1.40
CA GLY A 57 4.31 1.46 -0.85
C GLY A 57 2.86 1.08 -0.56
N ILE A 58 2.45 -0.11 -1.01
CA ILE A 58 1.11 -0.65 -0.82
C ILE A 58 1.20 -1.99 -0.10
N GLY A 59 0.31 -2.23 0.86
CA GLY A 59 0.24 -3.52 1.55
C GLY A 59 -1.06 -3.70 2.34
N LEU A 60 -1.19 -4.86 2.98
CA LEU A 60 -2.29 -5.18 3.89
C LEU A 60 -1.74 -5.53 5.26
N TYR A 61 -2.41 -5.08 6.32
CA TYR A 61 -2.07 -5.47 7.67
C TYR A 61 -3.31 -5.73 8.53
N ASN A 62 -3.11 -6.51 9.59
CA ASN A 62 -4.11 -6.75 10.61
C ASN A 62 -4.11 -5.57 11.60
N LEU A 63 -5.27 -4.91 11.74
CA LEU A 63 -5.41 -3.76 12.64
C LEU A 63 -5.19 -4.13 14.12
N VAL A 64 -5.46 -5.38 14.50
CA VAL A 64 -5.43 -5.82 15.91
C VAL A 64 -4.00 -5.94 16.43
N ASP A 65 -3.09 -6.51 15.64
CA ASP A 65 -1.71 -6.80 16.05
C ASP A 65 -0.66 -6.02 15.24
N GLY A 66 -1.05 -5.31 14.18
CA GLY A 66 -0.16 -4.58 13.29
C GLY A 66 0.61 -5.47 12.31
N ALA A 67 0.37 -6.79 12.29
CA ALA A 67 1.12 -7.71 11.45
C ALA A 67 0.75 -7.52 9.97
N ARG A 68 1.77 -7.34 9.13
CA ARG A 68 1.60 -7.27 7.67
C ARG A 68 1.36 -8.67 7.11
N LEU A 69 0.43 -8.77 6.17
CA LEU A 69 0.10 -10.01 5.50
C LEU A 69 1.19 -10.34 4.48
N THR A 70 1.55 -11.62 4.37
CA THR A 70 2.52 -12.06 3.36
C THR A 70 2.07 -11.63 1.97
N LEU A 71 2.96 -10.91 1.29
CA LEU A 71 2.76 -10.48 -0.09
C LEU A 71 3.71 -11.25 -0.99
N GLN A 72 3.16 -11.96 -1.97
CA GLN A 72 3.91 -12.78 -2.91
C GLN A 72 3.52 -12.47 -4.35
N ASP A 73 4.47 -12.64 -5.26
CA ASP A 73 4.19 -12.60 -6.69
C ASP A 73 3.60 -13.92 -7.21
N SER A 74 3.36 -14.01 -8.52
CA SER A 74 2.83 -15.22 -9.16
C SER A 74 3.77 -16.42 -9.12
N GLN A 75 5.06 -16.22 -8.81
CA GLN A 75 6.07 -17.28 -8.67
C GLN A 75 6.23 -17.72 -7.21
N GLY A 76 5.56 -17.06 -6.26
CA GLY A 76 5.64 -17.33 -4.83
C GLY A 76 6.78 -16.60 -4.13
N GLU A 77 7.49 -15.69 -4.82
CA GLU A 77 8.54 -14.89 -4.21
C GLU A 77 7.92 -13.82 -3.31
N SER A 78 8.45 -13.66 -2.10
CA SER A 78 7.90 -12.70 -1.14
C SER A 78 8.45 -11.31 -1.38
N TYR A 79 7.59 -10.29 -1.30
CA TYR A 79 8.02 -8.90 -1.33
C TYR A 79 8.70 -8.50 -0.01
N PRO A 80 9.78 -7.71 -0.06
CA PRO A 80 10.40 -7.16 1.15
C PRO A 80 9.38 -6.42 2.01
N ASP A 81 9.46 -6.63 3.33
CA ASP A 81 8.58 -6.04 4.34
C ASP A 81 7.07 -6.24 4.11
N ASN A 82 6.70 -7.18 3.23
CA ASN A 82 5.33 -7.41 2.77
C ASN A 82 4.66 -6.17 2.15
N VAL A 83 5.42 -5.37 1.42
CA VAL A 83 4.96 -4.15 0.75
C VAL A 83 5.36 -4.17 -0.72
N LEU A 84 4.39 -3.87 -1.59
CA LEU A 84 4.66 -3.59 -3.00
C LEU A 84 5.09 -2.13 -3.12
N TRP A 85 6.37 -1.92 -3.41
CA TRP A 85 6.90 -0.61 -3.78
C TRP A 85 6.73 -0.39 -5.27
N LEU A 86 5.93 0.60 -5.64
CA LEU A 86 5.77 0.97 -7.03
C LEU A 86 7.08 1.57 -7.56
N PRO A 87 7.50 1.22 -8.78
CA PRO A 87 8.63 1.87 -9.40
C PRO A 87 8.36 3.37 -9.52
N LEU A 88 9.40 4.17 -9.34
CA LEU A 88 9.37 5.57 -9.78
C LEU A 88 9.03 5.55 -11.27
N ALA A 89 8.09 6.39 -11.70
CA ALA A 89 7.85 6.53 -13.13
C ALA A 89 9.18 6.92 -13.78
N ASP A 90 9.67 6.10 -14.71
CA ASP A 90 10.79 6.52 -15.54
C ASP A 90 10.34 7.79 -16.27
N GLU A 91 11.11 8.88 -16.15
CA GLU A 91 10.91 10.04 -16.99
C GLU A 91 11.23 9.62 -18.44
N GLU A 92 10.21 9.55 -19.30
CA GLU A 92 10.38 9.37 -20.76
C GLU A 92 11.13 10.54 -21.41
#